data_AF-A0A920G2B0-F1
#
_entry.id   AF-A0A920G2B0-F1
#
_cell.length_a   1.000
_cell.length_b   1.000
_cell.length_c   1.000
_cell.angle_alpha   90.00
_cell.angle_beta   90.00
_cell.angle_gamma   90.00
#
_symmetry.space_group_name_H-M   'P 1'
#
loop_
_entity.id
_entity.type
_entity.pdbx_description
1 polymer ?
#
loop_
_entity_poly.entity_id
_entity_poly.type
_entity_poly.pdbx_seq_one_letter_code
_entity_poly.pdbx_strand_id
1 'polypeptide(L)' 'MMERWTDLMPDKAEAQAMLRGVMPIGRMGTAEEVAGAILFFASADSTLCQGAVLSVDGGFTAQ' A
#
# COMPACT_ATOMS: atom_id res chain seq x y z
N MET A 1 -5.28 3.89 7.58
CA MET A 1 -4.14 3.62 8.47
C MET A 1 -3.06 4.71 8.36
N MET A 2 -2.62 5.07 7.15
CA MET A 2 -1.58 6.10 6.95
C MET A 2 -2.11 7.55 7.03
N GLU A 3 -3.37 7.82 6.67
CA GLU A 3 -4.02 9.11 6.96
C GLU A 3 -3.99 9.46 8.45
N ARG A 4 -4.34 8.48 9.29
CA ARG A 4 -4.27 8.61 10.75
C ARG A 4 -2.84 8.88 11.25
N TRP A 5 -1.81 8.43 10.54
CA TRP A 5 -0.42 8.78 10.83
C TRP A 5 -0.10 10.22 10.41
N THR A 6 -0.57 10.67 9.23
CA THR A 6 -0.38 12.07 8.80
C THR A 6 -1.10 13.08 9.70
N ASP A 7 -2.22 12.70 10.31
CA ASP A 7 -2.96 13.53 11.27
C ASP A 7 -2.19 13.78 12.58
N LEU A 8 -1.18 12.95 12.87
CA LEU A 8 -0.32 13.08 14.05
C LEU A 8 0.95 13.89 13.77
N MET A 9 1.16 14.33 12.52
CA MET A 9 2.34 15.10 12.15
C MET A 9 2.13 16.61 12.40
N PRO A 10 3.18 17.33 12.82
CA PRO A 10 3.12 18.79 12.99
C PRO A 10 2.72 19.53 11.72
N ASP A 11 3.17 19.05 10.56
CA ASP A 11 2.74 19.52 9.24
C ASP A 11 2.19 18.35 8.41
N LYS A 12 0.87 18.26 8.37
CA LYS A 12 0.14 17.24 7.61
C LYS A 12 0.37 17.38 6.10
N ALA A 13 0.48 18.60 5.59
CA ALA A 13 0.61 18.84 4.15
C ALA A 13 1.98 18.37 3.66
N GLU A 14 3.03 18.67 4.43
CA GLU A 14 4.38 18.18 4.17
C GLU A 14 4.44 16.64 4.22
N ALA A 15 3.83 16.04 5.25
CA ALA A 15 3.76 14.58 5.38
C ALA A 15 3.08 13.92 4.17
N GLN A 16 1.95 14.49 3.72
CA GLN A 16 1.24 14.00 2.53
C GLN A 16 2.05 14.19 1.24
N ALA A 17 2.80 15.29 1.10
CA ALA A 17 3.65 15.53 -0.05
C ALA A 17 4.82 14.53 -0.10
N MET A 18 5.45 14.25 1.05
CA MET A 18 6.51 13.25 1.16
C MET A 18 6.00 11.86 0.74
N LEU A 19 4.82 11.46 1.22
CA LEU A 19 4.21 10.17 0.88
C LEU A 19 3.93 10.02 -0.63
N ARG A 20 3.52 11.09 -1.31
CA ARG A 20 3.37 11.07 -2.78
C ARG A 20 4.70 10.95 -3.50
N GLY A 21 5.78 11.50 -2.93
CA GLY A 21 7.11 11.47 -3.53
C GLY A 21 7.83 10.13 -3.40
N VAL A 22 7.55 9.35 -2.35
CA VAL A 22 8.25 8.07 -2.12
C VAL A 22 7.60 6.87 -2.82
N MET A 23 6.32 6.94 -3.18
CA MET A 23 5.63 5.87 -3.90
C MET A 23 5.60 6.16 -5.42
N PRO A 24 6.15 5.29 -6.28
CA PRO A 24 6.11 5.46 -7.73
C PRO A 24 4.71 5.69 -8.33
N ILE A 25 3.67 5.10 -7.73
CA ILE A 25 2.27 5.32 -8.15
C ILE A 25 1.78 6.76 -7.90
N GLY A 26 2.53 7.59 -7.15
CA GLY A 26 2.27 9.01 -6.94
C GLY A 26 1.08 9.33 -6.02
N ARG A 27 0.51 8.31 -5.35
CA ARG A 27 -0.64 8.46 -4.45
C ARG A 27 -0.62 7.47 -3.31
N MET A 28 -1.43 7.74 -2.29
CA MET A 28 -1.71 6.78 -1.23
C MET A 28 -2.56 5.61 -1.75
N GLY A 29 -2.23 4.41 -1.28
CA GLY A 29 -3.07 3.23 -1.45
C GLY A 29 -4.30 3.25 -0.53
N THR A 30 -5.34 2.56 -0.95
CA THR A 30 -6.58 2.38 -0.18
C THR A 30 -6.57 1.05 0.58
N ALA A 31 -7.42 0.91 1.60
CA ALA A 31 -7.55 -0.34 2.32
C ALA A 31 -8.13 -1.45 1.41
N GLU A 32 -9.01 -1.08 0.49
CA GLU A 32 -9.66 -1.94 -0.48
C GLU A 32 -8.65 -2.56 -1.46
N GLU A 33 -7.63 -1.79 -1.88
CA GLU A 33 -6.53 -2.32 -2.72
C GLU A 33 -5.73 -3.41 -2.01
N VAL A 34 -5.47 -3.24 -0.70
CA VAL A 34 -4.82 -4.27 0.12
C VAL A 34 -5.75 -5.48 0.33
N ALA A 35 -7.03 -5.22 0.60
CA ALA A 35 -8.04 -6.27 0.77
C ALA A 35 -8.20 -7.12 -0.50
N GLY A 36 -8.09 -6.53 -1.69
CA GLY A 36 -8.10 -7.24 -2.96
C GLY A 36 -6.96 -8.26 -3.09
N ALA A 37 -5.74 -7.86 -2.71
CA ALA A 37 -4.59 -8.77 -2.71
C ALA A 37 -4.74 -9.93 -1.70
N ILE A 38 -5.29 -9.62 -0.52
CA ILE A 38 -5.62 -10.64 0.49
C ILE A 38 -6.69 -11.60 -0.06
N LEU A 39 -7.73 -11.06 -0.67
CA LEU A 39 -8.82 -11.85 -1.26
C LEU A 39 -8.28 -12.80 -2.34
N PHE A 40 -7.38 -12.32 -3.22
CA PHE A 40 -6.73 -13.18 -4.20
C PHE A 40 -6.05 -14.38 -3.52
N PHE A 41 -5.19 -14.15 -2.52
CA PHE A 41 -4.51 -15.24 -1.80
C PHE A 41 -5.43 -16.16 -1.00
N ALA A 42 -6.58 -15.66 -0.56
CA ALA A 42 -7.59 -16.45 0.15
C ALA A 42 -8.52 -17.23 -0.81
N SER A 43 -8.47 -16.94 -2.11
CA SER A 43 -9.38 -17.50 -3.10
C SER A 43 -8.87 -18.81 -3.73
N ALA A 44 -9.73 -19.45 -4.52
CA ALA A 44 -9.35 -20.61 -5.33
C ALA A 44 -8.41 -20.25 -6.50
N ASP A 45 -8.29 -18.97 -6.86
CA ASP A 45 -7.48 -18.51 -7.99
C ASP A 45 -5.98 -18.55 -7.69
N SER A 46 -5.58 -18.75 -6.43
CA SER A 46 -4.19 -18.76 -5.97
C SER A 46 -3.74 -20.11 -5.41
N THR A 47 -4.39 -21.22 -5.80
CA THR A 47 -4.15 -22.57 -5.22
C THR A 47 -2.70 -23.06 -5.34
N LEU A 48 -1.92 -22.54 -6.28
CA LEU A 48 -0.49 -22.86 -6.45
C LEU A 48 0.46 -21.73 -6.00
N CYS A 49 -0.05 -20.59 -5.53
CA CYS A 49 0.76 -19.43 -5.14
C CYS A 49 1.20 -19.49 -3.67
N GLN A 50 1.66 -20.66 -3.21
CA GLN A 50 2.13 -20.86 -1.84
C GLN A 50 3.57 -20.35 -1.68
N GLY A 51 3.89 -19.74 -0.54
CA GLY A 51 5.22 -19.22 -0.23
C GLY A 51 5.63 -17.93 -0.96
N ALA A 52 4.72 -17.32 -1.72
CA ALA A 52 4.96 -16.05 -2.38
C ALA A 52 4.78 -14.87 -1.42
N VAL A 53 5.55 -13.81 -1.64
CA VAL A 53 5.34 -12.49 -1.04
C VAL A 53 4.89 -11.54 -2.13
N LEU A 54 3.71 -10.94 -1.98
CA LEU A 54 3.18 -9.93 -2.90
C LEU A 54 3.30 -8.56 -2.26
N SER A 55 4.17 -7.71 -2.81
CA SER A 55 4.24 -6.30 -2.40
C SER A 55 3.01 -5.54 -2.87
N VAL A 56 2.36 -4.84 -1.94
CA VAL A 56 1.18 -4.00 -2.19
C VAL A 56 1.44 -2.60 -1.63
N ASP A 57 2.38 -1.89 -2.25
CA ASP A 57 2.97 -0.68 -1.70
C ASP A 57 3.15 0.45 -2.73
N GLY A 58 2.47 0.34 -3.87
CA GLY A 58 2.57 1.35 -4.94
C GLY A 58 3.94 1.43 -5.61
N GLY A 59 4.79 0.40 -5.45
CA GLY A 59 6.13 0.33 -6.04
C GLY A 59 7.25 0.78 -5.11
N PHE A 60 6.94 1.14 -3.86
CA PHE A 60 7.92 1.67 -2.90
C PHE A 60 9.15 0.75 -2.72
N THR A 61 8.94 -0.56 -2.66
CA THR A 61 10.00 -1.55 -2.41
C THR A 61 10.90 -1.82 -3.63
N ALA A 62 10.44 -1.57 -4.85
CA ALA A 62 11.07 -2.10 -6.08
C ALA A 62 11.68 -1.03 -7.01
N GLN A 63 11.75 0.21 -6.55
CA GLN A 63 12.27 1.36 -7.31
C GLN A 63 13.79 1.53 -7.18
#